data_AF-T2JZ70-F1
#
_entry.id   AF-T2JZ70-F1
#
_cell.length_a   1.000
_cell.length_b   1.000
_cell.length_c   1.000
_cell.angle_alpha   90.00
_cell.angle_beta   90.00
_cell.angle_gamma   90.00
#
_symmetry.space_group_name_H-M   'P 1'
#
loop_
_entity.id
_entity.type
_entity.pdbx_description
1 polymer ?
#
loop_
_entity_poly.entity_id
_entity_poly.type
_entity_poly.pdbx_seq_one_letter_code
_entity_poly.pdbx_strand_id
1 'polypeptide(L)'
;MAKSTKSNTYAFEAENFPFITLQENLNETWNTLGLNDLQVIEQEGLINLLSASGMTETNGFDPNRVLLVKANGGVPTGVYGPSIFRDGNRIILRVGDNTALVTQDGDRLNVGQLKGKITVTAEKDASGNEYPTAQVNFVSPDKEIFKVRISLDSQNDELSVGELEAALINEEPIINYLGQVPGKVIKMHSLGIGEFKVKAISSTKTQYGESFKLHLSDGQVVWARGNSELLLRAGYQMKPDTPLTLTITEIEEYGEGKFKVTNALRERLPKLPGNTNPVVETLEAQVSSVEEDNQQESETESEKQAGSIPF
;
A
#
# COMPACT_ATOMS: atom_id res chain seq x y z
N MET A 1 -39.89 -4.98 -35.34
CA MET A 1 -39.70 -4.04 -34.22
C MET A 1 -38.49 -4.50 -33.43
N ALA A 2 -37.38 -3.76 -33.47
CA ALA A 2 -36.22 -4.07 -32.64
C ALA A 2 -36.60 -3.76 -31.18
N LYS A 3 -36.61 -4.78 -30.31
CA LYS A 3 -36.67 -4.57 -28.86
C LYS A 3 -35.45 -3.71 -28.51
N SER A 4 -35.70 -2.50 -28.02
CA SER A 4 -34.68 -1.69 -27.37
C SER A 4 -34.24 -2.43 -26.11
N THR A 5 -33.24 -3.31 -26.22
CA THR A 5 -32.61 -3.92 -25.05
C THR A 5 -31.97 -2.79 -24.28
N LYS A 6 -32.52 -2.47 -23.11
CA LYS A 6 -32.01 -1.42 -22.23
C LYS A 6 -30.63 -1.90 -21.76
N SER A 7 -29.57 -1.18 -22.14
CA SER A 7 -28.21 -1.48 -21.67
C SER A 7 -28.06 -1.02 -20.22
N ASN A 8 -27.68 -1.92 -19.33
CA ASN A 8 -27.30 -1.54 -17.97
C ASN A 8 -25.92 -0.88 -17.96
N THR A 9 -25.73 0.08 -17.06
CA THR A 9 -24.44 0.72 -16.83
C THR A 9 -24.06 0.53 -15.37
N TYR A 10 -22.92 -0.11 -15.14
CA TYR A 10 -22.38 -0.39 -13.84
C TYR A 10 -21.18 0.53 -13.58
N ALA A 11 -21.22 1.21 -12.44
CA ALA A 11 -20.09 1.93 -11.86
C ALA A 11 -19.77 1.28 -10.52
N PHE A 12 -18.53 1.45 -10.06
CA PHE A 12 -18.01 0.73 -8.90
C PHE A 12 -17.50 1.72 -7.83
N GLU A 13 -18.32 2.74 -7.59
CA GLU A 13 -18.05 3.78 -6.60
C GLU A 13 -18.79 3.51 -5.30
N ALA A 14 -18.41 4.20 -4.22
CA ALA A 14 -19.04 4.01 -2.91
C ALA A 14 -20.57 4.16 -2.95
N GLU A 15 -21.09 5.07 -3.77
CA GLU A 15 -22.53 5.30 -3.98
C GLU A 15 -23.25 4.08 -4.60
N ASN A 16 -22.53 3.21 -5.30
CA ASN A 16 -23.08 2.00 -5.91
C ASN A 16 -23.14 0.82 -4.94
N PHE A 17 -22.63 0.98 -3.71
CA PHE A 17 -22.63 -0.06 -2.68
C PHE A 17 -23.22 0.42 -1.34
N PRO A 18 -24.49 0.87 -1.32
CA PRO A 18 -25.10 1.49 -0.15
C PRO A 18 -25.40 0.51 1.01
N PHE A 19 -25.37 -0.81 0.78
CA PHE A 19 -25.74 -1.82 1.77
C PHE A 19 -24.54 -2.53 2.41
N ILE A 20 -23.32 -2.08 2.10
CA ILE A 20 -22.11 -2.62 2.71
C ILE A 20 -22.14 -2.40 4.23
N THR A 21 -21.98 -3.50 4.98
CA THR A 21 -21.86 -3.50 6.43
C THR A 21 -20.45 -3.88 6.83
N LEU A 22 -19.78 -3.04 7.63
CA LEU A 22 -18.36 -3.19 7.99
C LEU A 22 -18.19 -3.23 9.51
N GLN A 23 -17.02 -3.69 9.96
CA GLN A 23 -16.75 -3.78 11.39
C GLN A 23 -16.66 -2.39 12.04
N GLU A 24 -17.43 -2.18 13.11
CA GLU A 24 -17.60 -0.90 13.79
C GLU A 24 -16.43 -0.52 14.71
N ASN A 25 -15.57 -1.47 15.06
CA ASN A 25 -14.75 -1.39 16.28
C ASN A 25 -13.39 -0.69 16.12
N LEU A 26 -13.10 -0.05 14.97
CA LEU A 26 -11.78 0.48 14.67
C LEU A 26 -11.86 1.81 13.89
N ASN A 27 -10.98 2.75 14.27
CA ASN A 27 -10.70 3.95 13.49
C ASN A 27 -9.94 3.53 12.22
N GLU A 28 -10.45 3.93 11.05
CA GLU A 28 -9.90 3.62 9.72
C GLU A 28 -9.50 2.14 9.47
N THR A 29 -10.41 1.33 8.92
CA THR A 29 -10.13 -0.06 8.51
C THR A 29 -10.23 -0.28 7.02
N TRP A 30 -9.49 -1.28 6.53
CA TRP A 30 -9.57 -1.77 5.16
C TRP A 30 -10.16 -3.17 5.15
N ASN A 31 -11.30 -3.33 4.51
CA ASN A 31 -12.10 -4.55 4.51
C ASN A 31 -12.09 -5.15 3.11
N THR A 32 -11.73 -6.44 3.00
CA THR A 32 -11.87 -7.18 1.75
C THR A 32 -13.21 -7.88 1.76
N LEU A 33 -14.02 -7.64 0.73
CA LEU A 33 -15.36 -8.21 0.60
C LEU A 33 -15.42 -9.19 -0.58
N GLY A 34 -16.15 -10.28 -0.36
CA GLY A 34 -16.56 -11.25 -1.37
C GLY A 34 -17.92 -10.92 -1.98
N LEU A 35 -18.29 -11.65 -3.04
CA LEU A 35 -19.62 -11.52 -3.64
C LEU A 35 -20.74 -11.80 -2.63
N ASN A 36 -20.54 -12.78 -1.75
CA ASN A 36 -21.53 -13.15 -0.73
C ASN A 36 -21.70 -12.10 0.39
N ASP A 37 -20.79 -11.15 0.51
CA ASP A 37 -20.88 -10.05 1.48
C ASP A 37 -21.71 -8.86 0.96
N LEU A 38 -22.10 -8.90 -0.32
CA LEU A 38 -22.83 -7.84 -1.01
C LEU A 38 -24.30 -8.23 -1.22
N GLN A 39 -25.19 -7.25 -1.36
CA GLN A 39 -26.57 -7.51 -1.77
C GLN A 39 -26.62 -7.94 -3.25
N VAL A 40 -27.64 -8.71 -3.64
CA VAL A 40 -27.78 -9.23 -5.02
C VAL A 40 -27.66 -8.13 -6.09
N ILE A 41 -28.25 -6.96 -5.82
CA ILE A 41 -28.20 -5.80 -6.72
C ILE A 41 -26.79 -5.18 -6.85
N GLU A 42 -25.97 -5.27 -5.81
CA GLU A 42 -24.59 -4.79 -5.77
C GLU A 42 -23.61 -5.80 -6.40
N GLN A 43 -23.98 -7.08 -6.38
CA GLN A 43 -23.20 -8.16 -6.99
C GLN A 43 -23.27 -8.17 -8.51
N GLU A 44 -24.44 -7.83 -9.08
CA GLU A 44 -24.75 -8.04 -10.51
C GLU A 44 -23.66 -7.48 -11.44
N GLY A 45 -23.30 -6.21 -11.26
CA GLY A 45 -22.28 -5.56 -12.08
C GLY A 45 -20.89 -6.19 -11.95
N LEU A 46 -20.52 -6.65 -10.75
CA LEU A 46 -19.24 -7.32 -10.52
C LEU A 46 -19.21 -8.71 -11.16
N ILE A 47 -20.29 -9.49 -11.01
CA ILE A 47 -20.40 -10.82 -11.61
C ILE A 47 -20.30 -10.73 -13.13
N ASN A 48 -21.03 -9.79 -13.74
CA ASN A 48 -21.04 -9.62 -15.18
C ASN A 48 -19.66 -9.15 -15.68
N LEU A 49 -18.99 -8.24 -14.96
CA LEU A 49 -17.63 -7.81 -15.31
C LEU A 49 -16.62 -8.97 -15.19
N LEU A 50 -16.64 -9.72 -14.09
CA LEU A 50 -15.74 -10.85 -13.83
C LEU A 50 -15.91 -11.95 -14.89
N SER A 51 -17.16 -12.24 -15.28
CA SER A 51 -17.48 -13.21 -16.32
C SER A 51 -17.03 -12.73 -17.69
N ALA A 52 -17.43 -11.52 -18.11
CA ALA A 52 -17.12 -10.98 -19.44
C ALA A 52 -15.62 -10.70 -19.65
N SER A 53 -14.88 -10.43 -18.58
CA SER A 53 -13.41 -10.32 -18.61
C SER A 53 -12.68 -11.67 -18.67
N GLY A 54 -13.40 -12.78 -18.50
CA GLY A 54 -12.85 -14.14 -18.48
C GLY A 54 -12.17 -14.54 -17.17
N MET A 55 -12.28 -13.74 -16.10
CA MET A 55 -11.63 -14.04 -14.82
C MET A 55 -12.19 -15.31 -14.17
N THR A 56 -13.48 -15.57 -14.33
CA THR A 56 -14.18 -16.72 -13.73
C THR A 56 -13.71 -18.07 -14.29
N GLU A 57 -13.09 -18.08 -15.47
CA GLU A 57 -12.57 -19.28 -16.12
C GLU A 57 -11.11 -19.58 -15.73
N THR A 58 -10.48 -18.71 -14.94
CA THR A 58 -9.09 -18.88 -14.52
C THR A 58 -8.97 -19.73 -13.25
N ASN A 59 -7.93 -20.56 -13.15
CA ASN A 59 -7.64 -21.38 -11.98
C ASN A 59 -7.37 -20.59 -10.69
N GLY A 60 -7.21 -19.25 -10.79
CA GLY A 60 -6.91 -18.35 -9.67
C GLY A 60 -8.09 -17.49 -9.22
N PHE A 61 -9.30 -17.73 -9.75
CA PHE A 61 -10.49 -16.96 -9.39
C PHE A 61 -10.85 -17.12 -7.90
N ASP A 62 -10.98 -16.01 -7.19
CA ASP A 62 -11.43 -15.95 -5.80
C ASP A 62 -12.69 -15.07 -5.67
N PRO A 63 -13.89 -15.66 -5.53
CA PRO A 63 -15.13 -14.90 -5.37
C PRO A 63 -15.26 -14.23 -3.99
N ASN A 64 -14.39 -14.57 -3.03
CA ASN A 64 -14.41 -13.99 -1.68
C ASN A 64 -13.60 -12.70 -1.57
N ARG A 65 -12.99 -12.25 -2.68
CA ARG A 65 -12.08 -11.10 -2.70
C ARG A 65 -12.27 -10.28 -3.96
N VAL A 66 -13.39 -9.56 -4.03
CA VAL A 66 -13.81 -8.80 -5.23
C VAL A 66 -13.80 -7.29 -5.02
N LEU A 67 -13.89 -6.82 -3.77
CA LEU A 67 -13.82 -5.40 -3.42
C LEU A 67 -12.89 -5.14 -2.24
N LEU A 68 -12.27 -3.97 -2.23
CA LEU A 68 -11.58 -3.42 -1.08
C LEU A 68 -12.31 -2.16 -0.62
N VAL A 69 -12.64 -2.08 0.67
CA VAL A 69 -13.46 -0.99 1.22
C VAL A 69 -12.75 -0.36 2.41
N LYS A 70 -12.50 0.94 2.34
CA LYS A 70 -12.05 1.74 3.48
C LYS A 70 -13.27 2.11 4.31
N ALA A 71 -13.19 1.94 5.63
CA ALA A 71 -14.23 2.28 6.58
C ALA A 71 -13.67 3.16 7.70
N ASN A 72 -14.51 3.98 8.32
CA ASN A 72 -14.18 4.64 9.59
C ASN A 72 -15.32 4.41 10.58
N GLY A 73 -15.06 3.70 11.69
CA GLY A 73 -16.11 3.36 12.67
C GLY A 73 -17.25 2.54 12.08
N GLY A 74 -16.96 1.60 11.15
CA GLY A 74 -17.96 0.78 10.46
C GLY A 74 -18.67 1.45 9.28
N VAL A 75 -18.47 2.74 9.05
CA VAL A 75 -19.06 3.47 7.92
C VAL A 75 -18.10 3.44 6.72
N PRO A 76 -18.52 2.97 5.52
CA PRO A 76 -17.69 3.04 4.32
C PRO A 76 -17.29 4.49 4.00
N THR A 77 -15.99 4.75 3.88
CA THR A 77 -15.42 6.05 3.47
C THR A 77 -14.80 6.01 2.08
N GLY A 78 -14.61 4.81 1.51
CA GLY A 78 -14.20 4.65 0.12
C GLY A 78 -14.32 3.20 -0.35
N VAL A 79 -14.81 3.00 -1.57
CA VAL A 79 -14.84 1.70 -2.23
C VAL A 79 -13.81 1.70 -3.35
N TYR A 80 -12.96 0.69 -3.34
CA TYR A 80 -11.91 0.47 -4.33
C TYR A 80 -12.35 -0.73 -5.18
N GLY A 81 -13.07 -0.39 -6.24
CA GLY A 81 -13.60 -1.35 -7.21
C GLY A 81 -12.59 -1.76 -8.29
N PRO A 82 -13.09 -2.34 -9.40
CA PRO A 82 -12.31 -2.66 -10.58
C PRO A 82 -11.46 -1.50 -11.07
N SER A 83 -10.20 -1.77 -11.41
CA SER A 83 -9.30 -0.76 -11.98
C SER A 83 -8.22 -1.37 -12.87
N ILE A 84 -7.73 -0.57 -13.82
CA ILE A 84 -6.61 -0.91 -14.70
C ILE A 84 -5.29 -0.49 -14.06
N PHE A 85 -4.31 -1.39 -14.09
CA PHE A 85 -2.98 -1.17 -13.52
C PHE A 85 -1.88 -1.70 -14.43
N ARG A 86 -0.64 -1.30 -14.13
CA ARG A 86 0.58 -1.93 -14.63
C ARG A 86 1.04 -3.05 -13.70
N ASP A 87 1.29 -4.23 -14.25
CA ASP A 87 1.96 -5.34 -13.57
C ASP A 87 3.23 -5.71 -14.34
N GLY A 88 4.37 -5.16 -13.93
CA GLY A 88 5.62 -5.26 -14.67
C GLY A 88 5.50 -4.66 -16.07
N ASN A 89 5.55 -5.51 -17.11
CA ASN A 89 5.40 -5.11 -18.52
C ASN A 89 4.01 -5.46 -19.10
N ARG A 90 3.02 -5.70 -18.24
CA ARG A 90 1.65 -6.05 -18.64
C ARG A 90 0.66 -5.00 -18.13
N ILE A 91 -0.40 -4.79 -18.89
CA ILE A 91 -1.58 -4.07 -18.43
C ILE A 91 -2.56 -5.11 -17.89
N ILE A 92 -3.11 -4.88 -16.71
CA ILE A 92 -4.09 -5.79 -16.12
C ILE A 92 -5.35 -5.04 -15.65
N LEU A 93 -6.48 -5.72 -15.73
CA LEU A 93 -7.69 -5.37 -15.00
C LEU A 93 -7.64 -6.11 -13.67
N ARG A 94 -7.73 -5.39 -12.55
CA ARG A 94 -7.80 -5.97 -11.21
C ARG A 94 -9.19 -5.75 -10.62
N VAL A 95 -9.79 -6.82 -10.07
CA VAL A 95 -11.05 -6.80 -9.33
C VAL A 95 -10.84 -7.51 -8.00
N GLY A 96 -10.56 -6.74 -6.94
CA GLY A 96 -10.09 -7.30 -5.66
C GLY A 96 -8.76 -8.03 -5.83
N ASP A 97 -8.71 -9.34 -5.56
CA ASP A 97 -7.52 -10.17 -5.78
C ASP A 97 -7.51 -10.88 -7.15
N ASN A 98 -8.57 -10.71 -7.95
CA ASN A 98 -8.69 -11.29 -9.28
C ASN A 98 -8.04 -10.38 -10.34
N THR A 99 -7.43 -10.98 -11.35
CA THR A 99 -6.74 -10.24 -12.42
C THR A 99 -6.97 -10.84 -13.79
N ALA A 100 -7.13 -10.00 -14.82
CA ALA A 100 -7.17 -10.39 -16.22
C ALA A 100 -6.19 -9.54 -17.04
N LEU A 101 -5.59 -10.15 -18.06
CA LEU A 101 -4.69 -9.45 -18.98
C LEU A 101 -5.49 -8.51 -19.86
N VAL A 102 -5.00 -7.27 -20.00
CA VAL A 102 -5.58 -6.25 -20.87
C VAL A 102 -4.61 -6.00 -22.02
N THR A 103 -5.15 -5.87 -23.23
CA THR A 103 -4.40 -5.43 -24.41
C THR A 103 -4.87 -4.07 -24.87
N GLN A 104 -3.97 -3.28 -25.45
CA GLN A 104 -4.27 -1.95 -26.00
C GLN A 104 -4.23 -1.99 -27.52
N ASP A 105 -5.15 -1.25 -28.14
CA ASP A 105 -5.20 -0.95 -29.58
C ASP A 105 -5.56 0.53 -29.74
N GLY A 106 -4.55 1.38 -29.98
CA GLY A 106 -4.70 2.84 -29.96
C GLY A 106 -5.28 3.36 -28.64
N ASP A 107 -6.41 4.07 -28.72
CA ASP A 107 -7.14 4.61 -27.57
C ASP A 107 -8.10 3.61 -26.90
N ARG A 108 -8.00 2.31 -27.25
CA ARG A 108 -8.90 1.26 -26.77
C ARG A 108 -8.18 0.20 -25.96
N LEU A 109 -8.88 -0.29 -24.94
CA LEU A 109 -8.50 -1.45 -24.16
C LEU A 109 -9.43 -2.62 -24.46
N ASN A 110 -8.86 -3.82 -24.47
CA ASN A 110 -9.60 -5.08 -24.62
C ASN A 110 -9.24 -6.03 -23.46
N VAL A 111 -10.24 -6.70 -22.89
CA VAL A 111 -10.07 -7.70 -21.84
C VAL A 111 -11.17 -8.76 -21.92
N GLY A 112 -10.80 -10.01 -22.17
CA GLY A 112 -11.77 -11.05 -22.47
C GLY A 112 -12.68 -10.66 -23.64
N GLN A 113 -13.99 -10.60 -23.39
CA GLN A 113 -15.01 -10.19 -24.36
C GLN A 113 -15.29 -8.68 -24.35
N LEU A 114 -14.68 -7.94 -23.43
CA LEU A 114 -14.93 -6.52 -23.21
C LEU A 114 -14.03 -5.66 -24.11
N LYS A 115 -14.61 -4.61 -24.67
CA LYS A 115 -13.90 -3.58 -25.43
C LYS A 115 -14.29 -2.21 -24.92
N GLY A 116 -13.33 -1.34 -24.67
CA GLY A 116 -13.61 -0.01 -24.12
C GLY A 116 -12.65 1.03 -24.66
N LYS A 117 -13.16 2.26 -24.82
CA LYS A 117 -12.35 3.42 -25.15
C LYS A 117 -11.90 4.11 -23.87
N ILE A 118 -10.65 4.55 -23.84
CA ILE A 118 -10.07 5.34 -22.76
C ILE A 118 -10.60 6.77 -22.86
N THR A 119 -11.02 7.33 -21.74
CA THR A 119 -11.40 8.73 -21.57
C THR A 119 -10.50 9.34 -20.50
N VAL A 120 -9.93 10.49 -20.81
CA VAL A 120 -9.14 11.29 -19.88
C VAL A 120 -9.93 12.56 -19.52
N THR A 121 -9.90 12.94 -18.25
CA THR A 121 -10.57 14.14 -17.73
C THR A 121 -9.67 14.87 -16.74
N ALA A 122 -9.85 16.17 -16.58
CA ALA A 122 -9.22 16.93 -15.50
C ALA A 122 -10.11 16.91 -14.26
N GLU A 123 -9.54 16.63 -13.10
CA GLU A 123 -10.16 16.84 -11.79
C GLU A 123 -9.37 17.85 -10.97
N LYS A 124 -9.99 18.45 -9.95
CA LYS A 124 -9.34 19.41 -9.06
C LYS A 124 -9.14 18.83 -7.68
N ASP A 125 -7.93 18.98 -7.16
CA ASP A 125 -7.63 18.61 -5.78
C ASP A 125 -8.28 19.60 -4.79
N ALA A 126 -8.15 19.32 -3.49
CA ALA A 126 -8.68 20.20 -2.45
C ALA A 126 -8.05 21.61 -2.43
N SER A 127 -6.90 21.78 -3.09
CA SER A 127 -6.19 23.06 -3.25
C SER A 127 -6.55 23.78 -4.56
N GLY A 128 -7.38 23.16 -5.41
CA GLY A 128 -7.80 23.68 -6.71
C GLY A 128 -6.85 23.39 -7.87
N ASN A 129 -5.77 22.62 -7.66
CA ASN A 129 -4.85 22.22 -8.72
C ASN A 129 -5.49 21.13 -9.58
N GLU A 130 -5.35 21.25 -10.90
CA GLU A 130 -5.86 20.26 -11.84
C GLU A 130 -4.90 19.07 -11.95
N TYR A 131 -5.46 17.86 -11.91
CA TYR A 131 -4.75 16.60 -12.14
C TYR A 131 -5.53 15.72 -13.13
N PRO A 132 -4.84 14.90 -13.94
CA PRO A 132 -5.50 14.00 -14.86
C PRO A 132 -6.14 12.82 -14.12
N THR A 133 -7.36 12.48 -14.54
CA THR A 133 -7.99 11.19 -14.25
C THR A 133 -8.28 10.47 -15.56
N ALA A 134 -8.23 9.15 -15.51
CA ALA A 134 -8.49 8.31 -16.67
C ALA A 134 -9.44 7.18 -16.29
N GLN A 135 -10.34 6.86 -17.23
CA GLN A 135 -11.29 5.76 -17.10
C GLN A 135 -11.48 5.07 -18.44
N VAL A 136 -11.94 3.83 -18.40
CA VAL A 136 -12.39 3.09 -19.57
C VAL A 136 -13.83 2.65 -19.36
N ASN A 137 -14.66 2.89 -20.37
CA ASN A 137 -16.02 2.36 -20.42
C ASN A 137 -16.01 1.07 -21.24
N PHE A 138 -15.85 -0.07 -20.57
CA PHE A 138 -15.91 -1.37 -21.22
C PHE A 138 -17.34 -1.71 -21.62
N VAL A 139 -17.51 -2.24 -22.82
CA VAL A 139 -18.79 -2.69 -23.35
C VAL A 139 -18.73 -4.19 -23.59
N SER A 140 -19.69 -4.94 -23.04
CA SER A 140 -19.84 -6.37 -23.30
C SER A 140 -20.59 -6.65 -24.61
N PRO A 141 -20.55 -7.90 -25.14
CA PRO A 141 -21.38 -8.30 -26.27
C PRO A 141 -22.88 -8.06 -26.04
N ASP A 142 -23.33 -8.17 -24.79
CA ASP A 142 -24.72 -7.91 -24.37
C ASP A 142 -25.04 -6.42 -24.20
N LYS A 143 -24.09 -5.54 -24.58
CA LYS A 143 -24.18 -4.08 -24.50
C LYS A 143 -24.24 -3.52 -23.07
N GLU A 144 -23.85 -4.29 -22.08
CA GLU A 144 -23.64 -3.76 -20.73
C GLU A 144 -22.40 -2.88 -20.72
N ILE A 145 -22.45 -1.79 -19.95
CA ILE A 145 -21.38 -0.81 -19.86
C ILE A 145 -20.79 -0.88 -18.45
N PHE A 146 -19.47 -1.06 -18.34
CA PHE A 146 -18.74 -1.06 -17.09
C PHE A 146 -17.79 0.13 -17.06
N LYS A 147 -18.00 1.06 -16.12
CA LYS A 147 -17.12 2.20 -15.90
C LYS A 147 -15.99 1.77 -14.98
N VAL A 148 -14.79 1.61 -15.52
CA VAL A 148 -13.61 1.13 -14.80
C VAL A 148 -12.56 2.23 -14.76
N ARG A 149 -12.03 2.52 -13.58
CA ARG A 149 -10.96 3.51 -13.40
C ARG A 149 -9.63 3.00 -13.97
N ILE A 150 -8.79 3.92 -14.41
CA ILE A 150 -7.41 3.63 -14.79
C ILE A 150 -6.51 4.25 -13.72
N SER A 151 -5.70 3.43 -13.07
CA SER A 151 -4.74 3.92 -12.08
C SER A 151 -3.56 4.55 -12.81
N LEU A 152 -3.41 5.86 -12.69
CA LEU A 152 -2.26 6.61 -13.20
C LEU A 152 -1.11 6.60 -12.19
N ASP A 153 0.12 6.74 -12.68
CA ASP A 153 1.30 6.82 -11.83
C ASP A 153 1.39 8.19 -11.15
N SER A 154 1.02 8.21 -9.86
CA SER A 154 1.08 9.40 -9.00
C SER A 154 2.50 9.94 -8.75
N GLN A 155 3.56 9.25 -9.17
CA GLN A 155 4.94 9.72 -9.05
C GLN A 155 5.44 10.43 -10.31
N ASN A 156 4.63 10.45 -11.38
CA ASN A 156 4.97 11.19 -12.59
C ASN A 156 4.50 12.64 -12.46
N ASP A 157 5.41 13.51 -11.99
CA ASP A 157 5.14 14.94 -11.76
C ASP A 157 4.84 15.72 -13.06
N GLU A 158 5.19 15.17 -14.23
CA GLU A 158 4.94 15.79 -15.54
C GLU A 158 3.58 15.39 -16.15
N LEU A 159 2.88 14.42 -15.53
CA LEU A 159 1.67 13.85 -16.10
C LEU A 159 0.51 14.86 -16.13
N SER A 160 0.16 15.33 -17.33
CA SER A 160 -0.96 16.22 -17.59
C SER A 160 -2.05 15.55 -18.43
N VAL A 161 -3.26 16.13 -18.45
CA VAL A 161 -4.35 15.69 -19.33
C VAL A 161 -3.93 15.73 -20.79
N GLY A 162 -3.31 16.84 -21.22
CA GLY A 162 -2.89 17.02 -22.61
C GLY A 162 -1.82 16.02 -23.05
N GLU A 163 -0.92 15.65 -22.14
CA GLU A 163 0.11 14.65 -22.44
C GLU A 163 -0.49 13.25 -22.57
N LEU A 164 -1.39 12.86 -21.67
CA LEU A 164 -2.04 11.56 -21.74
C LEU A 164 -2.96 11.45 -22.96
N GLU A 165 -3.69 12.51 -23.31
CA GLU A 165 -4.49 12.57 -24.53
C GLU A 165 -3.63 12.50 -25.79
N ALA A 166 -2.51 13.23 -25.85
CA ALA A 166 -1.58 13.19 -26.97
C ALA A 166 -0.99 11.78 -27.16
N ALA A 167 -0.59 11.12 -26.07
CA ALA A 167 -0.12 9.74 -26.11
C ALA A 167 -1.17 8.80 -26.70
N LEU A 168 -2.44 8.92 -26.28
CA LEU A 168 -3.54 8.10 -26.82
C LEU A 168 -3.81 8.38 -28.31
N ILE A 169 -3.77 9.65 -28.74
CA ILE A 169 -3.96 10.05 -30.13
C ILE A 169 -2.83 9.52 -31.03
N ASN A 170 -1.60 9.54 -30.51
CA ASN A 170 -0.42 9.04 -31.21
C ASN A 170 -0.25 7.50 -31.12
N GLU A 171 -1.24 6.80 -30.56
CA GLU A 171 -1.24 5.34 -30.35
C GLU A 171 -0.07 4.84 -29.50
N GLU A 172 0.42 5.68 -28.59
CA GLU A 172 1.50 5.33 -27.68
C GLU A 172 1.01 4.38 -26.57
N PRO A 173 1.88 3.49 -26.05
CA PRO A 173 1.50 2.55 -25.00
C PRO A 173 1.12 3.27 -23.69
N ILE A 174 -0.12 3.11 -23.23
CA ILE A 174 -0.59 3.72 -21.98
C ILE A 174 0.15 3.16 -20.75
N ILE A 175 0.72 1.95 -20.86
CA ILE A 175 1.42 1.26 -19.77
C ILE A 175 2.51 2.13 -19.10
N ASN A 176 3.11 3.08 -19.83
CA ASN A 176 4.13 3.97 -19.30
C ASN A 176 3.58 4.98 -18.28
N TYR A 177 2.28 5.25 -18.32
CA TYR A 177 1.58 6.19 -17.45
C TYR A 177 0.78 5.51 -16.34
N LEU A 178 0.71 4.18 -16.35
CA LEU A 178 -0.05 3.41 -15.39
C LEU A 178 0.70 3.22 -14.08
N GLY A 179 -0.01 3.42 -12.98
CA GLY A 179 0.46 3.05 -11.64
C GLY A 179 0.65 1.54 -11.52
N GLN A 180 1.68 1.13 -10.78
CA GLN A 180 1.90 -0.27 -10.46
C GLN A 180 0.74 -0.84 -9.63
N VAL A 181 0.42 -2.11 -9.86
CA VAL A 181 -0.49 -2.86 -8.98
C VAL A 181 0.03 -2.75 -7.55
N PRO A 182 -0.79 -2.30 -6.58
CA PRO A 182 -0.41 -2.32 -5.17
C PRO A 182 0.02 -3.74 -4.80
N GLY A 183 1.28 -3.89 -4.36
CA GLY A 183 2.02 -5.15 -4.41
C GLY A 183 1.26 -6.36 -3.84
N LYS A 184 1.41 -7.52 -4.50
CA LYS A 184 0.94 -8.81 -3.98
C LYS A 184 1.48 -8.99 -2.56
N VAL A 185 0.62 -9.36 -1.61
CA VAL A 185 1.05 -9.54 -0.22
C VAL A 185 1.99 -10.73 -0.14
N ILE A 186 3.28 -10.47 0.03
CA ILE A 186 4.32 -11.49 0.13
C ILE A 186 4.47 -12.03 1.56
N LYS A 187 5.09 -13.20 1.68
CA LYS A 187 5.45 -13.75 2.99
C LYS A 187 6.72 -13.03 3.48
N MET A 188 6.84 -12.84 4.80
CA MET A 188 7.92 -12.03 5.36
C MET A 188 9.34 -12.54 5.06
N HIS A 189 9.54 -13.85 4.92
CA HIS A 189 10.85 -14.39 4.54
C HIS A 189 11.27 -13.99 3.12
N SER A 190 10.32 -13.69 2.23
CA SER A 190 10.61 -13.27 0.85
C SER A 190 11.15 -11.84 0.75
N LEU A 191 11.05 -11.04 1.82
CA LEU A 191 11.66 -9.69 1.88
C LEU A 191 13.18 -9.75 2.03
N GLY A 192 13.72 -10.83 2.59
CA GLY A 192 15.11 -10.89 3.02
C GLY A 192 15.36 -10.19 4.36
N ILE A 193 16.62 -10.28 4.81
CA ILE A 193 17.10 -9.63 6.04
C ILE A 193 17.34 -8.15 5.74
N GLY A 194 16.86 -7.25 6.60
CA GLY A 194 16.98 -5.81 6.37
C GLY A 194 16.03 -4.95 7.19
N GLU A 195 16.02 -3.66 6.87
CA GLU A 195 15.14 -2.66 7.48
C GLU A 195 14.27 -2.00 6.41
N PHE A 196 12.97 -1.97 6.64
CA PHE A 196 11.97 -1.53 5.67
C PHE A 196 11.04 -0.49 6.31
N LYS A 197 10.89 0.67 5.66
CA LYS A 197 9.99 1.73 6.16
C LYS A 197 8.53 1.31 5.93
N VAL A 198 7.76 1.23 7.00
CA VAL A 198 6.31 0.94 6.97
C VAL A 198 5.56 2.24 6.72
N LYS A 199 4.73 2.24 5.67
CA LYS A 199 3.87 3.34 5.25
C LYS A 199 2.46 3.22 5.84
N ALA A 200 1.93 2.00 5.93
CA ALA A 200 0.60 1.73 6.48
C ALA A 200 0.48 0.31 7.03
N ILE A 201 -0.54 0.09 7.86
CA ILE A 201 -0.90 -1.23 8.41
C ILE A 201 -2.37 -1.48 8.12
N SER A 202 -2.71 -2.69 7.67
CA SER A 202 -4.10 -3.11 7.47
C SER A 202 -4.32 -4.48 8.09
N SER A 203 -5.52 -4.78 8.58
CA SER A 203 -5.86 -6.12 9.09
C SER A 203 -6.96 -6.78 8.27
N THR A 204 -7.08 -8.10 8.41
CA THR A 204 -8.14 -8.91 7.78
C THR A 204 -8.55 -9.98 8.77
N LYS A 205 -9.84 -10.01 9.13
CA LYS A 205 -10.38 -11.01 10.05
C LYS A 205 -10.83 -12.24 9.27
N THR A 206 -10.35 -13.42 9.67
CA THR A 206 -10.73 -14.71 9.08
C THR A 206 -11.28 -15.64 10.17
N GLN A 207 -11.80 -16.81 9.77
CA GLN A 207 -12.19 -17.87 10.71
C GLN A 207 -11.04 -18.36 11.60
N TYR A 208 -9.79 -18.09 11.21
CA TYR A 208 -8.57 -18.42 11.97
C TYR A 208 -8.03 -17.27 12.81
N GLY A 209 -8.80 -16.17 12.91
CA GLY A 209 -8.42 -14.95 13.63
C GLY A 209 -8.03 -13.80 12.70
N GLU A 210 -7.67 -12.69 13.32
CA GLU A 210 -7.21 -11.48 12.63
C GLU A 210 -5.77 -11.65 12.13
N SER A 211 -5.50 -11.26 10.90
CA SER A 211 -4.18 -11.26 10.27
C SER A 211 -3.82 -9.84 9.85
N PHE A 212 -2.54 -9.46 9.92
CA PHE A 212 -2.09 -8.10 9.62
C PHE A 212 -1.16 -8.05 8.40
N LYS A 213 -1.25 -6.97 7.62
CA LYS A 213 -0.37 -6.66 6.48
C LYS A 213 0.34 -5.34 6.75
N LEU A 214 1.63 -5.30 6.43
CA LEU A 214 2.46 -4.10 6.47
C LEU A 214 2.68 -3.62 5.03
N HIS A 215 2.31 -2.37 4.76
CA HIS A 215 2.55 -1.71 3.47
C HIS A 215 3.87 -0.96 3.59
N LEU A 216 4.83 -1.30 2.73
CA LEU A 216 6.18 -0.76 2.76
C LEU A 216 6.30 0.45 1.82
N SER A 217 7.31 1.29 2.05
CA SER A 217 7.50 2.54 1.29
C SER A 217 7.97 2.32 -0.15
N ASP A 218 8.50 1.14 -0.47
CA ASP A 218 8.89 0.71 -1.81
C ASP A 218 7.71 0.10 -2.61
N GLY A 219 6.49 0.15 -2.06
CA GLY A 219 5.27 -0.36 -2.70
C GLY A 219 5.00 -1.85 -2.45
N GLN A 220 5.90 -2.56 -1.77
CA GLN A 220 5.67 -3.95 -1.38
C GLN A 220 4.70 -4.06 -0.21
N VAL A 221 3.97 -5.17 -0.12
CA VAL A 221 3.07 -5.47 1.00
C VAL A 221 3.43 -6.82 1.56
N VAL A 222 3.56 -6.94 2.88
CA VAL A 222 3.99 -8.18 3.54
C VAL A 222 3.03 -8.60 4.65
N TRP A 223 2.81 -9.90 4.83
CA TRP A 223 2.12 -10.42 6.01
C TRP A 223 2.97 -10.23 7.27
N ALA A 224 2.43 -9.56 8.28
CA ALA A 224 3.03 -9.52 9.61
C ALA A 224 3.12 -10.93 10.20
N ARG A 225 4.20 -11.22 10.92
CA ARG A 225 4.44 -12.53 11.56
C ARG A 225 5.28 -12.39 12.81
N GLY A 226 5.13 -13.33 13.73
CA GLY A 226 5.95 -13.38 14.94
C GLY A 226 5.74 -12.12 15.78
N ASN A 227 6.82 -11.44 16.16
CA ASN A 227 6.73 -10.29 17.06
C ASN A 227 5.92 -9.12 16.49
N SER A 228 6.04 -8.81 15.18
CA SER A 228 5.24 -7.75 14.57
C SER A 228 3.75 -8.07 14.64
N GLU A 229 3.36 -9.31 14.37
CA GLU A 229 1.96 -9.74 14.46
C GLU A 229 1.44 -9.70 15.91
N LEU A 230 2.23 -10.18 16.87
CA LEU A 230 1.87 -10.16 18.29
C LEU A 230 1.64 -8.74 18.79
N LEU A 231 2.52 -7.80 18.41
CA LEU A 231 2.41 -6.39 18.78
C LEU A 231 1.13 -5.76 18.22
N LEU A 232 0.81 -6.02 16.95
CA LEU A 232 -0.40 -5.50 16.31
C LEU A 232 -1.67 -6.10 16.90
N ARG A 233 -1.65 -7.40 17.21
CA ARG A 233 -2.76 -8.08 17.88
C ARG A 233 -3.00 -7.56 19.30
N ALA A 234 -1.96 -7.07 19.97
CA ALA A 234 -2.05 -6.40 21.27
C ALA A 234 -2.63 -4.97 21.18
N GLY A 235 -2.99 -4.50 19.98
CA GLY A 235 -3.64 -3.20 19.76
C GLY A 235 -2.67 -2.07 19.46
N TYR A 236 -1.42 -2.35 19.09
CA TYR A 236 -0.51 -1.30 18.63
C TYR A 236 -1.06 -0.62 17.36
N GLN A 237 -1.06 0.72 17.38
CA GLN A 237 -1.46 1.55 16.25
C GLN A 237 -0.31 2.45 15.81
N MET A 238 -0.20 2.65 14.50
CA MET A 238 0.78 3.59 13.93
C MET A 238 0.37 5.03 14.29
N LYS A 239 1.34 5.83 14.71
CA LYS A 239 1.14 7.26 15.00
C LYS A 239 1.40 8.08 13.72
N PRO A 240 0.58 9.10 13.40
CA PRO A 240 0.68 9.86 12.14
C PRO A 240 2.08 10.42 11.84
N ASP A 241 2.78 10.92 12.86
CA ASP A 241 4.06 11.64 12.68
C ASP A 241 5.29 10.84 13.14
N THR A 242 5.12 9.55 13.44
CA THR A 242 6.22 8.71 13.93
C THR A 242 6.60 7.69 12.85
N PRO A 243 7.80 7.78 12.25
CA PRO A 243 8.22 6.82 11.25
C PRO A 243 8.30 5.43 11.88
N LEU A 244 7.71 4.45 11.21
CA LEU A 244 7.73 3.05 11.64
C LEU A 244 8.61 2.23 10.69
N THR A 245 9.50 1.41 11.25
CA THR A 245 10.39 0.52 10.50
C THR A 245 10.19 -0.92 10.92
N LEU A 246 9.97 -1.79 9.93
CA LEU A 246 10.08 -3.23 10.08
C LEU A 246 11.56 -3.60 10.00
N THR A 247 12.10 -4.23 11.04
CA THR A 247 13.45 -4.80 11.05
C THR A 247 13.33 -6.31 11.00
N ILE A 248 13.89 -6.95 9.99
CA ILE A 248 14.07 -8.41 9.89
C ILE A 248 15.54 -8.69 10.14
N THR A 249 15.85 -9.40 11.23
CA THR A 249 17.23 -9.66 11.64
C THR A 249 17.71 -11.05 11.24
N GLU A 250 16.79 -12.01 11.09
CA GLU A 250 17.12 -13.40 10.82
C GLU A 250 15.96 -14.11 10.11
N ILE A 251 16.31 -14.97 9.16
CA ILE A 251 15.39 -15.87 8.46
C ILE A 251 16.02 -17.26 8.50
N GLU A 252 15.31 -18.22 9.08
CA GLU A 252 15.76 -19.60 9.25
C GLU A 252 14.76 -20.54 8.57
N GLU A 253 15.22 -21.38 7.65
CA GLU A 253 14.43 -22.48 7.09
C GLU A 253 14.58 -23.72 7.97
N TYR A 254 13.49 -24.21 8.54
CA TYR A 254 13.50 -25.34 9.47
C TYR A 254 12.82 -26.60 8.91
N GLY A 255 12.43 -26.54 7.64
CA GLY A 255 11.85 -27.65 6.88
C GLY A 255 11.46 -27.14 5.50
N GLU A 256 11.23 -28.05 4.56
CA GLU A 256 10.96 -27.70 3.16
C GLU A 256 9.81 -26.67 3.05
N GLY A 257 10.14 -25.44 2.65
CA GLY A 257 9.20 -24.34 2.49
C GLY A 257 8.65 -23.74 3.79
N LYS A 258 9.25 -24.06 4.95
CA LYS A 258 8.86 -23.57 6.27
C LYS A 258 9.94 -22.67 6.88
N PHE A 259 9.58 -21.43 7.13
CA PHE A 259 10.50 -20.38 7.58
C PHE A 259 10.09 -19.79 8.91
N LYS A 260 11.09 -19.59 9.78
CA LYS A 260 11.01 -18.78 10.99
C LYS A 260 11.67 -17.43 10.70
N VAL A 261 11.03 -16.34 11.11
CA VAL A 261 11.51 -14.98 10.82
C VAL A 261 11.59 -14.18 12.11
N THR A 262 12.79 -13.80 12.52
CA THR A 262 13.02 -12.92 13.66
C THR A 262 12.89 -11.47 13.20
N ASN A 263 11.90 -10.75 13.75
CA ASN A 263 11.57 -9.39 13.33
C ASN A 263 11.11 -8.49 14.49
N ALA A 264 11.05 -7.19 14.24
CA ALA A 264 10.52 -6.18 15.15
C ALA A 264 9.98 -4.97 14.39
N LEU A 265 8.97 -4.30 14.95
CA LEU A 265 8.56 -2.95 14.54
C LEU A 265 9.23 -1.92 15.46
N ARG A 266 9.81 -0.86 14.87
CA ARG A 266 10.52 0.19 15.61
C ARG A 266 10.09 1.57 15.15
N GLU A 267 9.82 2.47 16.09
CA GLU A 267 9.49 3.88 15.86
C GLU A 267 10.74 4.69 15.47
N ARG A 268 11.28 4.43 14.27
CA ARG A 268 12.40 5.16 13.66
C ARG A 268 12.37 5.00 12.14
N LEU A 269 13.20 5.75 11.43
CA LEU A 269 13.50 5.49 10.02
C LEU A 269 14.49 4.30 9.86
N PRO A 270 14.49 3.61 8.70
CA PRO A 270 15.51 2.63 8.38
C PRO A 270 16.89 3.27 8.39
N LYS A 271 17.90 2.51 8.80
CA LYS A 271 19.29 2.93 8.61
C LYS A 271 19.55 3.02 7.11
N LEU A 272 20.01 4.18 6.66
CA LEU A 272 20.57 4.30 5.31
C LEU A 272 21.74 3.31 5.20
N PRO A 273 21.91 2.62 4.06
CA PRO A 273 23.10 1.82 3.81
C PRO A 273 24.32 2.75 3.92
N GLY A 274 25.03 2.62 5.04
CA GLY A 274 26.13 3.49 5.39
C GLY A 274 27.38 3.07 4.62
N ASN A 275 27.78 3.95 3.70
CA ASN A 275 29.14 4.42 3.55
C ASN A 275 30.03 4.02 4.75
N THR A 276 31.00 3.15 4.50
CA THR A 276 32.05 2.80 5.47
C THR A 276 32.84 4.07 5.82
N ASN A 277 32.42 4.80 6.84
CA ASN A 277 33.31 5.79 7.44
C ASN A 277 34.50 5.04 8.04
N PRO A 278 35.72 5.53 7.81
CA PRO A 278 36.94 4.84 8.20
C PRO A 278 36.97 4.69 9.72
N VAL A 279 37.49 3.54 10.13
CA VAL A 279 37.95 3.32 11.50
C VAL A 279 38.88 4.48 11.85
N VAL A 280 38.43 5.38 12.72
CA VAL A 280 39.35 6.22 13.46
C VAL A 280 39.95 5.30 14.51
N GLU A 281 41.10 4.72 14.19
CA GLU A 281 41.99 4.17 15.20
C GLU A 281 42.34 5.33 16.14
N THR A 282 41.75 5.35 17.33
CA THR A 282 42.30 6.10 18.44
C THR A 282 43.67 5.50 18.75
N LEU A 283 44.70 6.15 18.20
CA LEU A 283 46.10 5.97 18.55
C LEU A 283 46.27 6.01 20.07
N GLU A 284 46.78 4.91 20.62
CA GLU A 284 47.38 4.86 21.95
C GLU A 284 48.54 5.85 21.99
N ALA A 285 48.38 6.95 22.74
CA ALA A 285 49.50 7.81 23.08
C ALA A 285 50.12 7.31 24.40
N GLN A 286 51.15 6.48 24.27
CA GLN A 286 52.18 6.36 25.31
C GLN A 286 53.01 7.65 25.33
N VAL A 287 53.08 8.34 26.48
CA VAL A 287 54.30 9.06 26.89
C VAL A 287 54.45 8.92 28.41
N SER A 288 55.55 8.32 28.84
CA SER A 288 55.98 8.20 30.23
C SER A 288 56.87 9.38 30.64
N SER A 289 56.69 9.85 31.88
CA SER A 289 57.67 10.39 32.86
C SER A 289 58.71 11.44 32.45
N VAL A 290 58.81 12.56 33.21
CA VAL A 290 59.99 12.96 34.04
C VAL A 290 59.53 13.99 35.10
N GLU A 291 60.21 13.97 36.24
CA GLU A 291 59.98 14.59 37.56
C GLU A 291 60.30 16.09 37.72
N GLU A 292 59.93 16.59 38.92
CA GLU A 292 60.60 17.59 39.79
C GLU A 292 60.27 19.11 39.72
N ASP A 293 59.49 19.50 40.75
CA ASP A 293 59.76 20.47 41.82
C ASP A 293 59.79 22.02 41.64
N ASN A 294 59.05 22.62 42.60
CA ASN A 294 59.29 23.84 43.40
C ASN A 294 58.55 25.17 43.14
N GLN A 295 57.90 25.60 44.25
CA GLN A 295 57.71 26.98 44.79
C GLN A 295 56.72 27.91 44.05
N GLN A 296 55.90 28.77 44.67
CA GLN A 296 55.81 29.29 46.04
C GLN A 296 54.44 29.99 46.30
N GLU A 297 54.09 30.06 47.59
CA GLU A 297 53.16 30.92 48.37
C GLU A 297 52.44 32.13 47.74
N SER A 298 51.17 32.36 48.15
CA SER A 298 50.72 33.41 49.11
C SER A 298 49.19 33.58 49.04
N GLU A 299 48.45 33.31 50.13
CA GLU A 299 47.73 34.29 50.99
C GLU A 299 46.58 35.07 50.26
N THR A 300 45.36 35.27 50.75
CA THR A 300 44.81 35.37 52.12
C THR A 300 43.27 35.45 52.04
N GLU A 301 42.57 34.98 53.10
CA GLU A 301 41.36 35.56 53.75
C GLU A 301 40.07 35.86 52.92
N SER A 302 38.83 35.60 53.36
CA SER A 302 38.24 35.66 54.70
C SER A 302 36.75 35.22 54.68
N GLU A 303 36.30 34.65 55.81
CA GLU A 303 34.95 34.75 56.42
C GLU A 303 33.72 34.18 55.66
N LYS A 304 32.71 33.53 56.26
CA LYS A 304 32.33 33.23 57.65
C LYS A 304 31.24 32.13 57.61
N GLN A 305 31.29 31.23 58.60
CA GLN A 305 30.21 30.66 59.44
C GLN A 305 28.78 30.45 58.87
N ALA A 306 27.96 29.51 59.32
CA ALA A 306 28.00 28.30 60.16
C ALA A 306 26.51 27.98 60.44
N GLY A 307 26.19 26.71 60.72
CA GLY A 307 24.88 26.30 61.26
C GLY A 307 24.40 25.00 60.60
N SER A 308 25.04 23.86 60.89
CA SER A 308 24.79 22.97 62.05
C SER A 308 23.42 22.27 62.01
N ILE A 309 23.52 20.97 61.68
CA ILE A 309 22.75 19.78 62.13
C ILE A 309 22.71 19.71 63.69
N PRO A 310 22.12 18.74 64.44
CA PRO A 310 21.54 17.40 64.13
C PRO A 310 20.17 17.14 64.84
N PHE A 311 19.42 16.05 64.60
CA PHE A 311 19.65 14.63 64.95
C PHE A 311 18.80 13.72 64.06
#